data_AF-A0A1V5PM37-F1
#
_entry.id   AF-A0A1V5PM37-F1
#
_cell.length_a   1.000
_cell.length_b   1.000
_cell.length_c   1.000
_cell.angle_alpha   90.00
_cell.angle_beta   90.00
_cell.angle_gamma   90.00
#
_symmetry.space_group_name_H-M   'P 1'
#
loop_
_entity.id
_entity.type
_entity.pdbx_description
1 polymer ?
#
loop_
_entity_poly.entity_id
_entity_poly.type
_entity_poly.pdbx_seq_one_letter_code
_entity_poly.pdbx_strand_id
1 'polypeptide(L)'
;MVISISTNKGTHTTTSTRLLKLDFGGEVFDSPGIKQLGLPAIERKELSGLFREFRDKTGLCEFHDCSHIYKEHCAIKESVASGKISEQRYGSYVRI
;
A
#
# COMPACT_ATOMS: atom_id res chain seq x y z
N MET A 1 14.77 4.89 -19.03
CA MET A 1 15.12 4.93 -17.59
C MET A 1 16.63 5.09 -17.50
N VAL A 2 17.11 6.18 -16.92
CA VAL A 2 18.56 6.41 -16.74
C VAL A 2 18.92 6.04 -15.31
N ILE A 3 20.01 5.30 -15.11
CA ILE A 3 20.50 4.96 -13.76
C ILE A 3 21.51 6.03 -13.34
N SER A 4 21.32 6.61 -12.15
CA SER A 4 22.30 7.51 -11.56
C SER A 4 23.57 6.74 -11.22
N ILE A 5 24.69 7.13 -11.82
CA ILE A 5 26.00 6.48 -11.63
C ILE A 5 26.47 6.57 -10.17
N SER A 6 26.13 7.66 -9.47
CA SER A 6 26.54 7.88 -8.07
C SER A 6 25.68 7.15 -7.04
N THR A 7 24.42 6.85 -7.35
CA THR A 7 23.49 6.22 -6.37
C THR A 7 23.01 4.84 -6.77
N ASN A 8 23.30 4.40 -8.00
CA ASN A 8 22.80 3.18 -8.63
C ASN A 8 21.27 3.03 -8.56
N LYS A 9 20.56 4.15 -8.50
CA LYS A 9 19.08 4.23 -8.46
C LYS A 9 18.56 4.77 -9.79
N GLY A 10 17.30 4.44 -10.11
CA GLY A 10 16.60 5.03 -11.24
C GLY A 10 16.46 6.55 -11.08
N THR A 11 16.80 7.30 -12.13
CA THR A 11 16.63 8.75 -12.21
C THR A 11 15.31 9.06 -12.90
N HIS A 12 14.50 9.93 -12.28
CA HIS A 12 13.31 10.48 -12.92
C HIS A 12 13.74 11.49 -13.99
N THR A 13 13.45 11.19 -15.25
CA THR A 13 13.68 12.12 -16.37
C THR A 13 12.45 12.98 -16.65
N THR A 14 11.26 12.53 -16.23
CA THR A 14 10.00 13.27 -16.34
C THR A 14 9.86 14.23 -15.16
N THR A 15 9.81 15.54 -15.42
CA THR A 15 9.75 16.62 -14.40
C THR A 15 8.39 17.30 -14.31
N SER A 16 7.49 17.07 -15.27
CA SER A 16 6.13 17.62 -15.28
C SER A 16 5.11 16.56 -15.69
N THR A 17 3.87 16.71 -15.23
CA THR A 17 2.77 15.83 -15.64
C THR A 17 2.31 16.17 -17.04
N ARG A 18 2.13 15.18 -17.90
CA ARG A 18 1.61 15.33 -19.26
C ARG A 18 0.39 14.45 -19.48
N LEU A 19 -0.58 14.95 -20.23
CA LEU A 19 -1.73 14.20 -20.70
C LEU A 19 -1.48 13.74 -22.14
N LEU A 20 -1.48 12.43 -22.35
CA LEU A 20 -1.30 11.80 -23.65
C LEU A 20 -2.64 11.21 -24.08
N LYS A 21 -3.14 11.63 -25.25
CA LYS A 21 -4.34 11.03 -25.85
C LYS A 21 -3.93 9.80 -26.64
N LEU A 22 -4.71 8.73 -26.52
CA LEU A 22 -4.45 7.48 -27.25
C LEU A 22 -5.30 7.44 -28.51
N ASP A 23 -4.69 7.02 -29.63
CA ASP A 23 -5.36 6.97 -30.94
C ASP A 23 -6.55 6.00 -30.97
N PHE A 24 -6.56 5.01 -30.07
CA PHE A 24 -7.64 4.05 -29.88
C PHE A 24 -8.64 4.46 -28.78
N GLY A 25 -8.56 5.70 -28.29
CA GLY A 25 -9.40 6.22 -27.23
C GLY A 25 -8.82 6.03 -25.83
N GLY A 26 -9.17 6.95 -24.92
CA GLY A 26 -8.60 7.04 -23.58
C GLY A 26 -7.43 8.02 -23.49
N GLU A 27 -7.00 8.30 -22.27
CA GLU A 27 -5.95 9.26 -21.97
C GLU A 27 -5.00 8.70 -20.88
N VAL A 28 -3.72 9.02 -20.98
CA VAL A 28 -2.67 8.63 -20.01
C VAL A 28 -2.08 9.88 -19.37
N PHE A 29 -2.11 9.94 -18.05
CA PHE A 29 -1.36 10.93 -17.29
C PHE A 29 0.03 10.37 -16.98
N ASP A 30 1.05 10.86 -17.67
CA ASP A 30 2.44 10.58 -17.33
C ASP A 30 2.91 11.60 -16.29
N SER A 31 3.11 11.15 -15.04
CA SER A 31 3.56 11.99 -13.93
C SER A 31 5.02 11.71 -13.55
N PRO A 32 5.76 12.68 -12.99
CA PRO A 32 7.05 12.43 -12.37
C PRO A 32 6.97 11.29 -11.35
N GLY A 33 8.05 10.53 -11.19
CA GLY A 33 8.08 9.47 -10.20
C GLY A 33 8.06 10.04 -8.77
N ILE A 34 7.28 9.40 -7.90
CA ILE A 34 7.07 9.82 -6.52
C ILE A 34 8.18 9.21 -5.66
N LYS A 35 8.99 10.05 -5.00
CA LYS A 35 10.03 9.61 -4.05
C LYS A 35 9.53 9.43 -2.63
N GLN A 36 8.50 10.18 -2.25
CA GLN A 36 7.93 10.17 -0.92
C GLN A 36 6.41 10.22 -1.05
N LEU A 37 5.75 9.26 -0.41
CA LEU A 37 4.30 9.27 -0.25
C LEU A 37 4.00 9.85 1.13
N GLY A 38 3.44 11.05 1.19
CA GLY A 38 2.85 11.57 2.41
C GLY A 38 1.49 10.92 2.60
N LEU A 39 1.35 10.10 3.65
CA LEU A 39 0.03 9.65 4.05
C LEU A 39 -0.66 10.78 4.82
N PRO A 40 -1.89 11.17 4.47
CA PRO A 40 -2.66 12.06 5.33
C PRO A 40 -2.85 11.42 6.70
N ALA A 41 -3.31 12.20 7.69
CA ALA A 41 -3.66 11.64 8.99
C ALA A 41 -4.80 10.62 8.81
N ILE A 42 -4.44 9.34 8.74
CA ILE A 42 -5.36 8.21 8.63
C ILE A 42 -5.46 7.61 10.02
N GLU A 43 -6.67 7.47 10.54
CA GLU A 43 -6.84 6.81 11.82
C GLU A 43 -6.52 5.33 11.71
N ARG A 44 -5.98 4.74 12.79
CA ARG A 44 -5.60 3.32 12.77
C ARG A 44 -6.76 2.40 12.42
N LYS A 45 -7.96 2.76 12.83
CA LYS A 45 -9.20 2.03 12.56
C LYS A 45 -9.58 2.03 11.08
N GLU A 46 -9.24 3.09 10.35
CA GLU A 46 -9.51 3.22 8.91
C GLU A 46 -8.45 2.51 8.08
N LEU A 47 -7.20 2.51 8.56
CA LEU A 47 -6.06 1.94 7.84
C LEU A 47 -6.28 0.47 7.45
N SER A 48 -6.87 -0.36 8.32
CA SER A 48 -7.14 -1.77 8.02
C SER A 48 -8.05 -1.94 6.80
N GLY A 49 -9.02 -1.04 6.60
CA GLY A 49 -9.92 -1.03 5.45
C GLY A 49 -9.25 -0.65 4.11
N LEU A 50 -8.08 0.00 4.17
CA LEU A 50 -7.28 0.37 3.00
C LEU A 50 -6.44 -0.80 2.47
N PHE A 51 -6.31 -1.88 3.22
CA PHE A 51 -5.68 -3.12 2.77
C PHE A 51 -6.76 -4.07 2.23
N ARG A 52 -6.76 -4.31 0.92
CA ARG A 52 -7.73 -5.17 0.26
C ARG A 52 -7.79 -6.56 0.89
N GLU A 53 -6.63 -7.10 1.27
CA GLU A 53 -6.48 -8.44 1.84
C GLU A 53 -7.14 -8.57 3.23
N PHE A 54 -7.41 -7.45 3.90
CA PHE A 54 -7.98 -7.45 5.25
C PHE A 54 -9.51 -7.42 5.21
N ARG A 55 -10.12 -6.92 4.13
CA ARG A 55 -11.57 -6.65 4.04
C ARG A 55 -12.44 -7.86 4.42
N ASP A 56 -12.09 -9.05 3.94
CA ASP A 56 -12.86 -10.29 4.19
C ASP A 56 -12.60 -10.88 5.59
N LYS A 57 -11.73 -10.25 6.38
CA LYS A 57 -11.28 -10.70 7.71
C LYS A 57 -11.58 -9.68 8.80
N THR A 58 -11.81 -8.43 8.43
CA THR A 58 -12.24 -7.37 9.35
C THR A 58 -13.56 -7.76 10.00
N GLY A 59 -13.63 -7.72 11.34
CA GLY A 59 -14.81 -8.13 12.10
C GLY A 59 -14.86 -9.62 12.47
N LEU A 60 -13.94 -10.44 11.98
CA LEU A 60 -13.80 -11.85 12.41
C LEU A 60 -12.82 -12.04 13.58
N CYS A 61 -12.27 -10.94 14.10
CA CYS A 61 -11.46 -11.00 15.32
C CYS A 61 -12.37 -11.17 16.54
N GLU A 62 -11.84 -11.78 17.60
CA GLU A 62 -12.57 -11.92 18.87
C GLU A 62 -12.99 -10.55 19.45
N PHE A 63 -12.14 -9.54 19.26
CA PHE A 63 -12.36 -8.19 19.75
C PHE A 63 -12.79 -7.24 18.62
N HIS A 64 -13.86 -6.46 18.84
CA HIS A 64 -14.37 -5.48 17.88
C HIS A 64 -13.40 -4.31 17.60
N ASP A 65 -12.60 -3.94 18.58
CA ASP A 65 -11.58 -2.87 18.52
C ASP A 65 -10.17 -3.44 18.25
N CYS A 66 -10.07 -4.54 17.50
CA CYS A 66 -8.79 -5.18 17.24
C CYS A 66 -7.84 -4.28 16.45
N SER A 67 -6.66 -3.99 17.01
CA SER A 67 -5.60 -3.22 16.34
C SER A 67 -4.87 -4.05 15.28
N HIS A 68 -5.07 -5.37 15.30
CA HIS A 68 -4.39 -6.37 14.48
C HIS A 68 -2.86 -6.45 14.68
N ILE A 69 -2.30 -5.85 15.73
CA ILE A 69 -0.85 -5.85 15.99
C ILE A 69 -0.52 -6.76 17.19
N TYR A 70 -0.95 -6.35 18.38
CA TYR A 70 -0.62 -7.01 19.65
C TYR A 70 -1.74 -7.89 20.19
N LYS A 71 -2.95 -7.84 19.62
CA LYS A 71 -4.07 -8.64 20.12
C LYS A 71 -3.91 -10.12 19.77
N GLU A 72 -4.26 -10.97 20.73
CA GLU A 72 -4.46 -12.40 20.55
C GLU A 72 -5.77 -12.67 19.79
N HIS A 73 -5.92 -13.89 19.24
CA HIS A 73 -7.12 -14.31 18.48
C HIS A 73 -7.55 -13.33 17.38
N CYS A 74 -6.55 -12.87 16.63
CA CYS A 74 -6.72 -11.93 15.53
C CYS A 74 -6.81 -12.67 14.20
N ALA A 75 -7.98 -12.62 13.54
CA ALA A 75 -8.22 -13.23 12.24
C ALA A 75 -7.22 -12.79 11.15
N ILE A 76 -6.68 -11.57 11.24
CA ILE A 76 -5.62 -11.09 10.34
C ILE A 76 -4.32 -11.85 10.60
N LYS A 77 -3.87 -11.96 11.86
CA LYS A 77 -2.63 -12.68 12.21
C LYS A 77 -2.73 -14.17 11.85
N GLU A 78 -3.88 -14.79 12.05
CA GLU A 78 -4.15 -16.17 11.62
C GLU A 78 -4.13 -16.31 10.09
N SER A 79 -4.68 -15.33 9.38
CA SER A 79 -4.65 -15.30 7.91
C SER A 79 -3.24 -15.08 7.36
N VAL A 80 -2.38 -14.36 8.09
CA VAL A 80 -0.94 -14.24 7.78
C VAL A 80 -0.25 -15.60 8.01
N ALA A 81 -0.45 -16.22 9.17
CA ALA A 81 0.14 -17.51 9.50
C ALA A 81 -0.28 -18.65 8.55
N SER A 82 -1.50 -18.59 8.01
CA SER A 82 -2.00 -19.54 7.01
C SER A 82 -1.64 -19.18 5.56
N GLY A 83 -0.87 -18.10 5.34
CA GLY A 83 -0.42 -17.67 4.00
C GLY A 83 -1.49 -17.00 3.13
N LYS A 84 -2.69 -16.76 3.67
CA LYS A 84 -3.78 -16.05 2.97
C LYS A 84 -3.49 -14.55 2.84
N ILE A 85 -2.72 -14.00 3.78
CA ILE A 85 -2.20 -12.63 3.74
C ILE A 85 -0.68 -12.72 3.69
N SER A 86 -0.07 -12.01 2.73
CA SER A 86 1.38 -11.92 2.64
C SER A 86 1.98 -11.24 3.89
N GLU A 87 3.04 -11.83 4.44
CA GLU A 87 3.81 -11.26 5.54
C GLU A 87 4.35 -9.85 5.22
N GLN A 88 4.76 -9.61 3.97
CA GLN A 88 5.23 -8.29 3.53
C GLN A 88 4.11 -7.23 3.59
N ARG A 89 2.89 -7.63 3.24
CA ARG A 89 1.71 -6.75 3.28
C ARG A 89 1.34 -6.44 4.71
N TYR A 90 1.31 -7.46 5.58
CA TYR A 90 1.10 -7.27 7.02
C TYR A 90 2.19 -6.41 7.66
N GLY A 91 3.47 -6.64 7.35
CA GLY A 91 4.58 -5.81 7.83
C GLY A 91 4.47 -4.35 7.35
N SER A 92 3.94 -4.12 6.15
CA SER A 92 3.65 -2.74 5.69
C SER A 92 2.54 -2.09 6.50
N TYR A 93 1.47 -2.83 6.85
CA TYR A 93 0.41 -2.36 7.73
C TYR A 93 0.94 -1.99 9.12
N VAL A 94 1.84 -2.79 9.69
CA VAL A 94 2.43 -2.52 11.01
C VAL A 94 3.36 -1.29 11.00
N ARG A 95 4.05 -1.03 9.87
CA ARG A 95 5.01 0.08 9.73
C ARG A 95 4.35 1.45 9.51
N ILE A 96 3.23 1.47 8.80
CA ILE A 96 2.39 2.68 8.64
C ILE A 96 1.78 3.03 9.99
#